data_AF-X0CP74-F1
#
_entry.id   AF-X0CP74-F1
#
_cell.length_a   1.000
_cell.length_b   1.000
_cell.length_c   1.000
_cell.angle_alpha   90.00
_cell.angle_beta   90.00
_cell.angle_gamma   90.00
#
_symmetry.space_group_name_H-M   'P 1'
#
loop_
_entity.id
_entity.type
_entity.pdbx_description
1 polymer ?
#
loop_
_entity_poly.entity_id
_entity_poly.type
_entity_poly.pdbx_seq_one_letter_code
_entity_poly.pdbx_strand_id
1 'polypeptide(L)'
;MCFGSKKEANNDPAPRPAQRPASSQSQGDVKKSKYNPQNDPNQYAGESSYSAPPGPPPDRKQASDFAPPPGPPPGQSSSQQYSAPLGPPPGKAAAQYDAPPYSAPLGPPPGRGDYAPPPGPPPKHDWEVAVPDTSLFPPPPAIFSGYDRSPTSNATEEEANAGEDWCQSYPLTAPINLDQTGKTALQAGNIRLMEPVGFSGKLTWMEPGHWQGWSKKNSPDRCIIGYPPLYSVTEHDPVRLGQPKTIYYEVKLARDSPEVFIALGFTALPYPSFRMPGWHRGSLAVHGDDGHKYVNDRWGGRDFTQPFKRGETYGIGMTLRSVGGPKPQVDIFFTRNGTMTGGWALHEETDAEQDLPVTGLEGFHDLSCAIGTYDGIKFETMFEPSKWLYNPFQF
;
A
#
# COMPACT_ATOMS: atom_id res chain seq x y z
N MET A 1 -43.57 -41.42 16.34
CA MET A 1 -44.73 -41.29 15.42
C MET A 1 -44.52 -39.98 14.66
N CYS A 2 -44.12 -39.98 13.37
CA CYS A 2 -44.96 -40.18 12.17
C CYS A 2 -46.05 -39.08 12.07
N PHE A 3 -46.27 -38.27 11.01
CA PHE A 3 -45.76 -38.16 9.62
C PHE A 3 -45.73 -36.66 9.19
N GLY A 4 -45.23 -36.18 8.04
CA GLY A 4 -44.44 -36.83 6.97
C GLY A 4 -44.96 -36.64 5.52
N SER A 5 -44.90 -35.44 4.90
CA SER A 5 -45.17 -35.26 3.45
C SER A 5 -44.57 -34.00 2.78
N LYS A 6 -43.78 -34.25 1.72
CA LYS A 6 -43.66 -33.64 0.36
C LYS A 6 -43.90 -32.11 0.20
N LYS A 7 -42.95 -31.32 -0.31
CA LYS A 7 -42.40 -31.24 -1.69
C LYS A 7 -43.43 -30.89 -2.78
N GLU A 8 -43.40 -29.65 -3.22
CA GLU A 8 -43.39 -29.30 -4.66
C GLU A 8 -42.10 -28.54 -4.96
N ALA A 9 -41.61 -28.68 -6.19
CA ALA A 9 -40.39 -28.02 -6.68
C ALA A 9 -40.76 -27.18 -7.89
N ASN A 10 -40.37 -25.91 -7.92
CA ASN A 10 -40.45 -25.10 -9.12
C ASN A 10 -39.04 -24.99 -9.74
N ASN A 11 -38.90 -25.50 -10.96
CA ASN A 11 -37.67 -25.46 -11.73
C ASN A 11 -37.76 -24.33 -12.76
N ASP A 12 -37.12 -23.18 -12.48
CA ASP A 12 -36.81 -22.18 -13.50
C ASP A 12 -35.31 -21.88 -13.45
N PRO A 13 -34.54 -22.14 -14.53
CA PRO A 13 -33.13 -21.80 -14.58
C PRO A 13 -32.92 -20.30 -14.85
N ALA A 14 -31.99 -19.69 -14.11
CA ALA A 14 -31.58 -18.30 -14.34
C ALA A 14 -31.02 -18.09 -15.77
N PRO A 15 -31.24 -16.92 -16.40
CA PRO A 15 -30.88 -16.69 -17.79
C PRO A 15 -29.35 -16.66 -18.02
N ARG A 16 -28.89 -17.36 -19.06
CA ARG A 16 -27.48 -17.34 -19.50
C ARG A 16 -27.17 -16.10 -20.37
N PRO A 17 -25.94 -15.57 -20.33
CA PRO A 17 -25.48 -14.56 -21.28
C PRO A 17 -25.37 -15.13 -22.71
N ALA A 18 -25.66 -14.28 -23.70
CA ALA A 18 -25.76 -14.67 -25.11
C ALA A 18 -24.38 -14.93 -25.76
N GLN A 19 -24.29 -15.99 -26.57
CA GLN A 19 -23.13 -16.29 -27.40
C GLN A 19 -23.12 -15.41 -28.66
N ARG A 20 -21.96 -14.83 -29.01
CA ARG A 20 -21.77 -14.17 -30.32
C ARG A 20 -21.56 -15.22 -31.43
N PRO A 21 -22.11 -15.02 -32.64
CA PRO A 21 -21.96 -15.96 -33.75
C PRO A 21 -20.55 -15.97 -34.34
N ALA A 22 -20.16 -17.11 -34.92
CA ALA A 22 -18.84 -17.34 -35.48
C ALA A 22 -18.62 -16.65 -36.84
N SER A 23 -17.41 -16.12 -37.05
CA SER A 23 -16.95 -15.61 -38.34
C SER A 23 -16.38 -16.74 -39.21
N SER A 24 -16.90 -16.90 -40.42
CA SER A 24 -16.39 -17.83 -41.43
C SER A 24 -15.06 -17.37 -42.04
N GLN A 25 -14.23 -18.33 -42.43
CA GLN A 25 -13.00 -18.09 -43.20
C GLN A 25 -13.33 -17.84 -44.68
N SER A 26 -12.60 -16.92 -45.31
CA SER A 26 -12.34 -16.97 -46.75
C SER A 26 -10.88 -16.59 -47.05
N GLN A 27 -10.29 -17.27 -48.04
CA GLN A 27 -8.96 -16.96 -48.58
C GLN A 27 -9.07 -15.83 -49.62
N GLY A 28 -8.05 -14.99 -49.79
CA GLY A 28 -8.07 -13.95 -50.83
C GLY A 28 -6.87 -13.00 -50.86
N ASP A 29 -5.78 -13.48 -51.45
CA ASP A 29 -4.70 -12.78 -52.20
C ASP A 29 -4.04 -11.46 -51.75
N VAL A 30 -2.72 -11.45 -51.97
CA VAL A 30 -1.79 -10.32 -51.78
C VAL A 30 -1.77 -9.41 -53.01
N LYS A 31 -1.95 -8.09 -52.82
CA LYS A 31 -1.35 -7.07 -53.72
C LYS A 31 -0.74 -5.88 -52.96
N LYS A 32 0.53 -5.63 -53.23
CA LYS A 32 1.25 -4.40 -52.85
C LYS A 32 0.72 -3.22 -53.67
N SER A 33 0.62 -2.04 -53.06
CA SER A 33 0.70 -0.76 -53.77
C SER A 33 1.38 0.28 -52.89
N LYS A 34 2.30 1.06 -53.47
CA LYS A 34 2.96 2.22 -52.85
C LYS A 34 2.34 3.48 -53.45
N TYR A 35 1.89 4.44 -52.63
CA TYR A 35 2.16 5.87 -52.91
C TYR A 35 1.84 6.78 -51.71
N ASN A 36 2.61 7.86 -51.62
CA ASN A 36 2.44 9.11 -50.86
C ASN A 36 3.11 10.17 -51.79
N PRO A 37 2.67 11.44 -51.94
CA PRO A 37 2.25 12.32 -50.83
C PRO A 37 1.20 13.43 -51.14
N GLN A 38 0.92 14.25 -50.10
CA GLN A 38 0.53 15.69 -50.12
C GLN A 38 -0.68 16.19 -50.94
N ASN A 39 -1.68 16.75 -50.25
CA ASN A 39 -1.93 18.20 -50.21
C ASN A 39 -3.03 18.61 -49.20
N ASP A 40 -2.91 19.85 -48.72
CA ASP A 40 -3.74 20.58 -47.73
C ASP A 40 -4.81 21.44 -48.48
N PRO A 41 -5.58 22.36 -47.84
CA PRO A 41 -6.51 22.27 -46.70
C PRO A 41 -7.96 22.70 -47.07
N ASN A 42 -9.00 22.32 -46.29
CA ASN A 42 -10.02 23.24 -45.73
C ASN A 42 -11.28 22.56 -45.14
N GLN A 43 -11.88 23.28 -44.17
CA GLN A 43 -13.31 23.36 -43.84
C GLN A 43 -14.11 22.07 -43.62
N TYR A 44 -14.43 21.78 -42.35
CA TYR A 44 -15.83 21.71 -41.92
C TYR A 44 -15.97 22.33 -40.52
N ALA A 45 -16.91 23.27 -40.38
CA ALA A 45 -17.27 23.88 -39.10
C ALA A 45 -18.32 23.02 -38.37
N GLY A 46 -18.32 23.08 -37.04
CA GLY A 46 -19.21 22.29 -36.19
C GLY A 46 -19.17 22.78 -34.75
N GLU A 47 -19.62 24.02 -34.52
CA GLU A 47 -19.78 24.56 -33.17
C GLU A 47 -20.98 23.89 -32.46
N SER A 48 -20.75 23.32 -31.29
CA SER A 48 -21.79 22.96 -30.33
C SER A 48 -21.66 23.85 -29.08
N SER A 49 -22.28 25.02 -29.16
CA SER A 49 -22.34 26.02 -28.09
C SER A 49 -23.06 25.50 -26.85
N TYR A 50 -22.38 25.47 -25.70
CA TYR A 50 -23.02 25.26 -24.40
C TYR A 50 -23.21 26.61 -23.69
N SER A 51 -24.46 27.05 -23.56
CA SER A 51 -24.80 28.38 -23.01
C SER A 51 -24.92 28.33 -21.48
N ALA A 52 -24.11 29.12 -20.77
CA ALA A 52 -24.27 29.33 -19.33
C ALA A 52 -25.52 30.21 -19.04
N PRO A 53 -26.25 29.97 -17.94
CA PRO A 53 -27.43 30.76 -17.59
C PRO A 53 -27.05 32.21 -17.17
N PRO A 54 -27.84 33.23 -17.56
CA PRO A 54 -27.54 34.62 -17.25
C PRO A 54 -27.96 34.99 -15.82
N GLY A 55 -27.01 35.47 -15.01
CA GLY A 55 -27.25 36.09 -13.72
C GLY A 55 -26.07 36.99 -13.33
N PRO A 56 -26.29 38.20 -12.78
CA PRO A 56 -25.20 39.11 -12.42
C PRO A 56 -24.45 38.59 -11.17
N PRO A 57 -23.12 38.78 -11.08
CA PRO A 57 -22.38 38.45 -9.87
C PRO A 57 -22.79 39.42 -8.74
N PRO A 58 -23.07 38.92 -7.51
CA PRO A 58 -23.35 39.80 -6.38
C PRO A 58 -22.08 40.54 -5.96
N ASP A 59 -22.18 41.87 -5.95
CA ASP A 59 -21.05 42.76 -5.72
C ASP A 59 -20.61 42.81 -4.25
N ARG A 60 -19.33 43.07 -4.03
CA ARG A 60 -18.65 42.90 -2.75
C ARG A 60 -18.88 44.10 -1.83
N LYS A 61 -19.76 43.99 -0.83
CA LYS A 61 -19.84 44.96 0.30
C LYS A 61 -19.74 44.30 1.67
N GLN A 62 -19.09 45.05 2.56
CA GLN A 62 -18.58 44.62 3.86
C GLN A 62 -19.62 44.01 4.79
N ALA A 63 -19.29 42.84 5.34
CA ALA A 63 -19.70 42.41 6.67
C ALA A 63 -18.44 42.05 7.45
N SER A 64 -17.97 43.00 8.27
CA SER A 64 -16.99 42.73 9.32
C SER A 64 -17.74 42.10 10.49
N ASP A 65 -17.57 40.80 10.71
CA ASP A 65 -17.57 40.14 12.03
C ASP A 65 -17.47 38.62 11.88
N PHE A 66 -16.25 38.09 11.98
CA PHE A 66 -15.97 36.70 12.33
C PHE A 66 -14.69 36.67 13.16
N ALA A 67 -14.83 36.45 14.46
CA ALA A 67 -13.70 36.30 15.37
C ALA A 67 -13.10 34.89 15.25
N PRO A 68 -11.76 34.74 15.35
CA PRO A 68 -11.15 33.41 15.44
C PRO A 68 -11.52 32.71 16.75
N PRO A 69 -11.53 31.37 16.80
CA PRO A 69 -11.79 30.63 18.05
C PRO A 69 -10.74 30.94 19.11
N PRO A 70 -11.08 30.88 20.42
CA PRO A 70 -10.13 31.15 21.49
C PRO A 70 -8.93 30.19 21.47
N GLY A 71 -7.73 30.73 21.65
CA GLY A 71 -6.51 29.95 21.79
C GLY A 71 -6.46 29.13 23.09
N PRO A 72 -5.48 28.22 23.23
CA PRO A 72 -5.33 27.39 24.42
C PRO A 72 -5.04 28.25 25.66
N PRO A 73 -5.54 27.86 26.86
CA PRO A 73 -5.37 28.63 28.07
C PRO A 73 -3.90 28.68 28.54
N PRO A 74 -3.46 29.76 29.23
CA PRO A 74 -2.06 29.91 29.66
C PRO A 74 -1.69 28.94 30.79
N GLY A 75 -0.46 28.42 30.75
CA GLY A 75 0.11 27.58 31.81
C GLY A 75 1.13 28.30 32.70
N GLN A 76 0.97 28.17 34.01
CA GLN A 76 1.93 28.34 35.13
C GLN A 76 1.09 28.15 36.42
N SER A 77 1.52 27.58 37.55
CA SER A 77 2.66 26.75 38.00
C SER A 77 2.25 26.28 39.42
N SER A 78 2.52 25.08 39.94
CA SER A 78 3.85 24.62 40.35
C SER A 78 3.82 23.19 40.95
N SER A 79 4.97 22.51 40.90
CA SER A 79 5.45 21.49 41.85
C SER A 79 4.51 20.39 42.38
N GLN A 80 4.63 19.18 41.82
CA GLN A 80 4.87 17.98 42.63
C GLN A 80 5.67 16.94 41.81
N GLN A 81 6.72 16.38 42.41
CA GLN A 81 7.57 15.37 41.78
C GLN A 81 6.83 14.02 41.72
N TYR A 82 6.76 13.40 40.54
CA TYR A 82 6.48 11.97 40.44
C TYR A 82 7.80 11.20 40.42
N SER A 83 8.22 10.71 41.59
CA SER A 83 9.24 9.69 41.72
C SER A 83 8.61 8.30 41.62
N ALA A 84 9.18 7.42 40.79
CA ALA A 84 8.74 6.03 40.72
C ALA A 84 8.94 5.30 42.06
N PRO A 85 8.04 4.38 42.47
CA PRO A 85 8.26 3.57 43.67
C PRO A 85 9.48 2.67 43.53
N LEU A 86 10.39 2.72 44.50
CA LEU A 86 11.49 1.77 44.64
C LEU A 86 11.03 0.56 45.47
N GLY A 87 10.87 -0.60 44.83
CA GLY A 87 10.69 -1.88 45.52
C GLY A 87 9.76 -2.88 44.80
N PRO A 88 9.97 -4.19 44.97
CA PRO A 88 9.07 -5.22 44.43
C PRO A 88 7.73 -5.28 45.20
N PRO A 89 6.65 -5.78 44.59
CA PRO A 89 5.32 -5.79 45.19
C PRO A 89 5.21 -6.73 46.41
N PRO A 90 4.45 -6.39 47.46
CA PRO A 90 4.30 -7.23 48.65
C PRO A 90 3.49 -8.52 48.38
N GLY A 91 4.05 -9.67 48.76
CA GLY A 91 3.31 -10.92 48.82
C GLY A 91 2.34 -10.95 50.01
N LYS A 92 1.08 -11.36 49.78
CA LYS A 92 0.09 -11.52 50.86
C LYS A 92 0.27 -12.87 51.56
N ALA A 93 0.78 -12.84 52.79
CA ALA A 93 0.73 -13.96 53.72
C ALA A 93 -0.68 -14.13 54.34
N ALA A 94 -0.96 -15.32 54.87
CA ALA A 94 -2.30 -15.75 55.28
C ALA A 94 -2.63 -15.56 56.78
N ALA A 95 -3.92 -15.32 57.06
CA ALA A 95 -4.65 -15.66 58.30
C ALA A 95 -6.15 -15.52 57.97
N GLN A 96 -6.91 -16.60 57.67
CA GLN A 96 -7.42 -17.67 58.56
C GLN A 96 -8.72 -17.27 59.30
N TYR A 97 -9.85 -17.80 58.83
CA TYR A 97 -11.08 -18.07 59.60
C TYR A 97 -11.80 -19.29 58.99
N ASP A 98 -12.52 -20.05 59.82
CA ASP A 98 -12.83 -21.48 59.59
C ASP A 98 -13.89 -21.82 58.53
N ALA A 99 -13.66 -22.95 57.86
CA ALA A 99 -14.67 -23.76 57.17
C ALA A 99 -14.34 -25.26 57.38
N PRO A 100 -15.35 -26.16 57.50
CA PRO A 100 -15.14 -27.52 57.98
C PRO A 100 -14.38 -28.44 57.01
N PRO A 101 -13.72 -29.51 57.52
CA PRO A 101 -12.89 -30.37 56.70
C PRO A 101 -13.75 -31.27 55.80
N TYR A 102 -13.70 -31.03 54.50
CA TYR A 102 -14.17 -32.01 53.50
C TYR A 102 -12.96 -32.75 52.93
N SER A 103 -12.83 -34.03 53.26
CA SER A 103 -11.80 -34.91 52.72
C SER A 103 -12.01 -35.15 51.22
N ALA A 104 -10.92 -35.21 50.46
CA ALA A 104 -10.96 -35.61 49.06
C ALA A 104 -11.50 -37.06 48.93
N PRO A 105 -12.43 -37.35 48.00
CA PRO A 105 -12.96 -38.71 47.83
C PRO A 105 -11.86 -39.69 47.39
N LEU A 106 -11.76 -40.82 48.10
CA LEU A 106 -10.94 -41.95 47.70
C LEU A 106 -11.72 -42.83 46.71
N GLY A 107 -11.50 -42.65 45.41
CA GLY A 107 -12.00 -43.57 44.38
C GLY A 107 -12.12 -42.93 42.98
N PRO A 108 -12.03 -43.74 41.89
CA PRO A 108 -12.29 -43.26 40.55
C PRO A 108 -13.78 -42.90 40.36
N PRO A 109 -14.12 -41.96 39.46
CA PRO A 109 -15.48 -41.47 39.29
C PRO A 109 -16.44 -42.57 38.78
N PRO A 110 -17.70 -42.60 39.25
CA PRO A 110 -18.72 -43.54 38.75
C PRO A 110 -18.96 -43.40 37.24
N GLY A 111 -19.21 -44.54 36.59
CA GLY A 111 -19.53 -44.60 35.16
C GLY A 111 -20.86 -43.94 34.79
N ARG A 112 -21.02 -43.57 33.52
CA ARG A 112 -22.24 -42.95 32.98
C ARG A 112 -23.48 -43.82 33.23
N GLY A 113 -24.39 -43.31 34.05
CA GLY A 113 -25.75 -43.82 34.25
C GLY A 113 -26.53 -42.85 35.12
N ASP A 114 -27.77 -42.55 34.72
CA ASP A 114 -28.83 -41.99 35.56
C ASP A 114 -28.60 -40.61 36.21
N TYR A 115 -28.52 -39.57 35.38
CA TYR A 115 -28.89 -38.20 35.80
C TYR A 115 -30.15 -37.76 35.04
N ALA A 116 -31.32 -37.90 35.68
CA ALA A 116 -32.58 -37.38 35.16
C ALA A 116 -32.67 -35.85 35.40
N PRO A 117 -33.05 -35.03 34.41
CA PRO A 117 -33.23 -33.60 34.62
C PRO A 117 -34.43 -33.31 35.54
N PRO A 118 -34.39 -32.24 36.36
CA PRO A 118 -35.47 -31.91 37.27
C PRO A 118 -36.76 -31.50 36.52
N PRO A 119 -37.96 -31.82 37.03
CA PRO A 119 -39.21 -31.44 36.37
C PRO A 119 -39.52 -29.94 36.59
N GLY A 120 -39.46 -29.16 35.52
CA GLY A 120 -39.89 -27.76 35.49
C GLY A 120 -39.65 -27.14 34.10
N PRO A 121 -40.42 -26.13 33.68
CA PRO A 121 -40.10 -25.40 32.46
C PRO A 121 -38.74 -24.72 32.63
N PRO A 122 -37.88 -24.71 31.58
CA PRO A 122 -36.60 -24.02 31.65
C PRO A 122 -36.80 -22.53 31.93
N PRO A 123 -35.88 -21.86 32.65
CA PRO A 123 -35.95 -20.42 32.84
C PRO A 123 -36.03 -19.70 31.49
N LYS A 124 -37.01 -18.82 31.31
CA LYS A 124 -36.98 -17.86 30.20
C LYS A 124 -35.82 -16.90 30.45
N HIS A 125 -34.74 -17.09 29.70
CA HIS A 125 -33.68 -16.10 29.63
C HIS A 125 -34.09 -15.02 28.63
N ASP A 126 -34.51 -13.87 29.14
CA ASP A 126 -34.81 -12.66 28.36
C ASP A 126 -33.50 -12.02 27.84
N TRP A 127 -32.83 -12.71 26.92
CA TRP A 127 -31.61 -12.21 26.26
C TRP A 127 -31.87 -10.94 25.46
N GLU A 128 -33.11 -10.72 24.99
CA GLU A 128 -33.56 -9.50 24.31
C GLU A 128 -33.49 -8.25 25.21
N VAL A 129 -33.50 -8.40 26.54
CA VAL A 129 -33.32 -7.28 27.50
C VAL A 129 -31.83 -6.99 27.76
N ALA A 130 -30.94 -7.91 27.40
CA ALA A 130 -29.49 -7.76 27.57
C ALA A 130 -28.77 -7.15 26.35
N VAL A 131 -29.48 -6.89 25.25
CA VAL A 131 -28.95 -6.19 24.07
C VAL A 131 -29.38 -4.72 24.15
N PRO A 132 -28.51 -3.78 24.58
CA PRO A 132 -28.84 -2.37 24.54
C PRO A 132 -29.05 -1.89 23.10
N ASP A 133 -29.88 -0.86 22.93
CA ASP A 133 -30.20 -0.26 21.64
C ASP A 133 -28.92 0.12 20.88
N THR A 134 -28.67 -0.59 19.78
CA THR A 134 -27.44 -0.46 18.99
C THR A 134 -27.39 0.83 18.18
N SER A 135 -28.48 1.59 18.08
CA SER A 135 -28.52 2.89 17.38
C SER A 135 -27.75 4.01 18.08
N LEU A 136 -27.37 3.80 19.36
CA LEU A 136 -26.54 4.73 20.14
C LEU A 136 -25.04 4.42 20.10
N PHE A 137 -24.62 3.32 19.47
CA PHE A 137 -23.20 3.15 19.18
C PHE A 137 -22.75 4.20 18.15
N PRO A 138 -21.51 4.72 18.25
CA PRO A 138 -20.94 5.47 17.14
C PRO A 138 -21.01 4.60 15.88
N PRO A 139 -21.07 5.20 14.67
CA PRO A 139 -20.92 4.41 13.45
C PRO A 139 -19.66 3.55 13.58
N PRO A 140 -19.69 2.28 13.13
CA PRO A 140 -18.52 1.42 13.22
C PRO A 140 -17.31 2.17 12.65
N PRO A 141 -16.11 2.04 13.26
CA PRO A 141 -14.90 2.62 12.71
C PRO A 141 -14.80 2.30 11.21
N ALA A 142 -14.23 3.19 10.40
CA ALA A 142 -14.02 2.91 8.99
C ALA A 142 -13.11 1.68 8.85
N ILE A 143 -13.73 0.50 8.69
CA ILE A 143 -13.03 -0.80 8.61
C ILE A 143 -12.34 -0.94 7.25
N PHE A 144 -12.77 -0.14 6.27
CA PHE A 144 -12.09 0.11 5.01
C PHE A 144 -10.81 0.90 5.28
N SER A 145 -9.71 0.16 5.49
CA SER A 145 -8.37 0.73 5.76
C SER A 145 -7.63 1.23 4.51
N GLY A 146 -8.24 1.07 3.33
CA GLY A 146 -7.81 1.67 2.06
C GLY A 146 -8.95 2.44 1.38
N TYR A 147 -8.58 3.35 0.49
CA TYR A 147 -9.50 4.18 -0.28
C TYR A 147 -9.82 3.55 -1.63
N ASP A 148 -11.07 3.66 -2.12
CA ASP A 148 -11.42 3.27 -3.50
C ASP A 148 -10.70 4.13 -4.56
N ARG A 149 -10.39 5.39 -4.21
CA ARG A 149 -9.71 6.40 -5.04
C ARG A 149 -8.90 7.35 -4.17
N SER A 150 -7.73 7.75 -4.64
CA SER A 150 -6.90 8.77 -3.97
C SER A 150 -7.63 10.12 -3.98
N PRO A 151 -7.49 10.95 -2.94
CA PRO A 151 -8.04 12.31 -2.94
C PRO A 151 -7.39 13.25 -3.97
N THR A 152 -6.26 12.86 -4.57
CA THR A 152 -5.46 13.69 -5.46
C THR A 152 -5.36 13.11 -6.88
N SER A 153 -4.33 12.32 -7.20
CA SER A 153 -4.12 11.77 -8.55
C SER A 153 -4.63 10.33 -8.64
N ASN A 154 -5.32 10.03 -9.74
CA ASN A 154 -5.85 8.70 -10.01
C ASN A 154 -5.66 8.37 -11.49
N ALA A 155 -5.26 7.14 -11.78
CA ALA A 155 -5.27 6.60 -13.13
C ALA A 155 -6.70 6.32 -13.61
N THR A 156 -6.87 6.12 -14.92
CA THR A 156 -8.16 5.62 -15.43
C THR A 156 -8.33 4.12 -15.18
N GLU A 157 -9.57 3.65 -15.21
CA GLU A 157 -9.88 2.23 -15.05
C GLU A 157 -9.28 1.39 -16.20
N GLU A 158 -9.24 1.95 -17.40
CA GLU A 158 -8.59 1.34 -18.56
C GLU A 158 -7.08 1.17 -18.37
N GLU A 159 -6.39 2.14 -17.76
CA GLU A 159 -4.95 2.03 -17.45
C GLU A 159 -4.67 1.06 -16.30
N ALA A 160 -5.56 1.00 -15.31
CA ALA A 160 -5.49 -0.01 -14.24
C ALA A 160 -5.64 -1.43 -14.81
N ASN A 161 -6.65 -1.65 -15.67
CA ASN A 161 -6.89 -2.91 -16.36
C ASN A 161 -5.74 -3.28 -17.32
N ALA A 162 -5.24 -2.33 -18.11
CA ALA A 162 -4.07 -2.57 -18.98
C ALA A 162 -2.81 -2.93 -18.19
N GLY A 163 -2.64 -2.38 -16.99
CA GLY A 163 -1.59 -2.79 -16.06
C GLY A 163 -1.76 -4.23 -15.57
N GLU A 164 -2.99 -4.65 -15.25
CA GLU A 164 -3.33 -6.03 -14.84
C GLU A 164 -3.09 -7.04 -15.98
N ASP A 165 -3.61 -6.77 -17.18
CA ASP A 165 -3.42 -7.62 -18.37
C ASP A 165 -1.92 -7.81 -18.70
N TRP A 166 -1.14 -6.73 -18.54
CA TRP A 166 0.32 -6.79 -18.67
C TRP A 166 0.93 -7.65 -17.56
N CYS A 167 0.49 -7.50 -16.32
CA CYS A 167 0.97 -8.27 -15.17
C CYS A 167 0.73 -9.78 -15.31
N GLN A 168 -0.38 -10.18 -15.92
CA GLN A 168 -0.70 -11.56 -16.26
C GLN A 168 0.14 -12.09 -17.43
N SER A 169 0.41 -11.24 -18.43
CA SER A 169 1.23 -11.58 -19.60
C SER A 169 2.73 -11.75 -19.29
N TYR A 170 3.23 -11.06 -18.25
CA TYR A 170 4.64 -11.04 -17.87
C TYR A 170 4.82 -11.45 -16.40
N PRO A 171 4.82 -12.75 -16.05
CA PRO A 171 4.98 -13.20 -14.66
C PRO A 171 6.34 -12.78 -14.06
N LEU A 172 6.40 -12.67 -12.73
CA LEU A 172 7.62 -12.29 -12.02
C LEU A 172 8.78 -13.25 -12.31
N THR A 173 9.97 -12.70 -12.56
CA THR A 173 11.18 -13.46 -12.86
C THR A 173 11.82 -14.03 -11.61
N ALA A 174 12.26 -15.29 -11.67
CA ALA A 174 13.11 -15.88 -10.65
C ALA A 174 14.40 -15.03 -10.41
N PRO A 175 15.01 -15.11 -9.21
CA PRO A 175 16.20 -14.35 -8.87
C PRO A 175 17.35 -14.50 -9.88
N ILE A 176 17.99 -13.38 -10.20
CA ILE A 176 19.12 -13.33 -11.12
C ILE A 176 20.44 -13.61 -10.40
N ASN A 177 21.38 -14.21 -11.14
CA ASN A 177 22.77 -14.29 -10.72
C ASN A 177 23.50 -13.05 -11.24
N LEU A 178 23.90 -12.16 -10.32
CA LEU A 178 24.70 -10.99 -10.67
C LEU A 178 26.13 -11.41 -11.07
N ASP A 179 26.63 -10.83 -12.15
CA ASP A 179 28.03 -10.94 -12.53
C ASP A 179 28.91 -10.11 -11.56
N GLN A 180 30.24 -10.23 -11.67
CA GLN A 180 31.14 -9.47 -10.79
C GLN A 180 30.94 -7.95 -10.91
N THR A 181 30.57 -7.44 -12.08
CA THR A 181 30.25 -6.02 -12.29
C THR A 181 29.01 -5.62 -11.50
N GLY A 182 27.92 -6.39 -11.62
CA GLY A 182 26.67 -6.18 -10.89
C GLY A 182 26.83 -6.26 -9.39
N LYS A 183 27.58 -7.25 -8.87
CA LYS A 183 27.90 -7.38 -7.44
C LYS A 183 28.68 -6.17 -6.92
N THR A 184 29.70 -5.72 -7.67
CA THR A 184 30.51 -4.56 -7.30
C THR A 184 29.68 -3.27 -7.31
N ALA A 185 28.82 -3.09 -8.32
CA ALA A 185 27.90 -1.95 -8.40
C ALA A 185 26.89 -1.94 -7.25
N LEU A 186 26.34 -3.11 -6.88
CA LEU A 186 25.40 -3.26 -5.77
C LEU A 186 26.05 -2.94 -4.41
N GLN A 187 27.26 -3.46 -4.15
CA GLN A 187 28.00 -3.18 -2.93
C GLN A 187 28.38 -1.70 -2.79
N ALA A 188 28.68 -1.03 -3.90
CA ALA A 188 29.05 0.38 -3.94
C ALA A 188 27.86 1.35 -4.10
N GLY A 189 26.61 0.88 -3.98
CA GLY A 189 25.42 1.73 -4.19
C GLY A 189 25.32 2.36 -5.59
N ASN A 190 26.09 1.86 -6.58
CA ASN A 190 26.18 2.44 -7.92
C ASN A 190 25.04 1.96 -8.83
N ILE A 191 23.81 2.21 -8.39
CA ILE A 191 22.59 1.82 -9.08
C ILE A 191 22.38 2.73 -10.29
N ARG A 192 22.04 2.11 -11.43
CA ARG A 192 21.67 2.78 -12.67
C ARG A 192 20.16 2.90 -12.78
N LEU A 193 19.66 4.10 -13.02
CA LEU A 193 18.25 4.31 -13.35
C LEU A 193 18.02 4.13 -14.85
N MET A 194 16.99 3.37 -15.22
CA MET A 194 16.61 3.13 -16.60
C MET A 194 15.42 4.02 -16.98
N GLU A 195 15.54 4.76 -18.08
CA GLU A 195 14.43 5.55 -18.63
C GLU A 195 13.35 4.60 -19.20
N PRO A 196 12.09 4.66 -18.71
CA PRO A 196 11.04 3.77 -19.18
C PRO A 196 10.55 4.15 -20.59
N VAL A 197 9.90 3.21 -21.27
CA VAL A 197 9.40 3.43 -22.64
C VAL A 197 8.38 4.58 -22.65
N GLY A 198 8.63 5.57 -23.50
CA GLY A 198 7.79 6.76 -23.58
C GLY A 198 7.90 7.67 -22.34
N PHE A 199 9.05 7.70 -21.66
CA PHE A 199 9.37 8.69 -20.63
C PHE A 199 9.47 10.10 -21.25
N SER A 200 8.69 11.05 -20.71
CA SER A 200 8.69 12.45 -21.19
C SER A 200 9.55 13.31 -20.27
N GLY A 201 10.85 13.03 -20.23
CA GLY A 201 11.77 13.62 -19.25
C GLY A 201 13.23 13.45 -19.62
N LYS A 202 14.12 13.51 -18.62
CA LYS A 202 15.51 13.08 -18.73
C LYS A 202 16.06 12.64 -17.37
N LEU A 203 16.82 11.54 -17.36
CA LEU A 203 17.67 11.13 -16.25
C LEU A 203 19.13 11.43 -16.56
N THR A 204 19.80 12.11 -15.64
CA THR A 204 21.21 12.47 -15.74
C THR A 204 21.99 11.79 -14.62
N TRP A 205 22.89 10.89 -14.99
CA TRP A 205 23.85 10.31 -14.05
C TRP A 205 24.88 11.37 -13.67
N MET A 206 24.98 11.67 -12.38
CA MET A 206 25.89 12.70 -11.89
C MET A 206 27.24 12.08 -11.48
N GLU A 207 27.18 11.00 -10.71
CA GLU A 207 28.31 10.30 -10.10
C GLU A 207 27.80 8.94 -9.55
N PRO A 208 28.65 8.01 -9.09
CA PRO A 208 28.19 6.72 -8.56
C PRO A 208 27.11 6.90 -7.48
N GLY A 209 25.98 6.21 -7.67
CA GLY A 209 24.83 6.27 -6.78
C GLY A 209 24.04 7.59 -6.76
N HIS A 210 24.36 8.59 -7.59
CA HIS A 210 23.65 9.88 -7.60
C HIS A 210 23.11 10.21 -9.00
N TRP A 211 21.81 10.50 -9.06
CA TRP A 211 21.09 10.86 -10.27
C TRP A 211 20.30 12.15 -10.08
N GLN A 212 20.16 12.93 -11.16
CA GLN A 212 19.18 14.01 -11.26
C GLN A 212 18.15 13.64 -12.32
N GLY A 213 16.86 13.86 -12.03
CA GLY A 213 15.75 13.54 -12.92
C GLY A 213 14.73 14.66 -13.03
N TRP A 214 14.07 14.75 -14.18
CA TRP A 214 12.92 15.61 -14.38
C TRP A 214 11.98 15.06 -15.46
N SER A 215 10.71 15.46 -15.41
CA SER A 215 9.67 15.18 -16.40
C SER A 215 9.01 16.47 -16.88
N LYS A 216 8.34 16.42 -18.04
CA LYS A 216 7.60 17.54 -18.62
C LYS A 216 6.19 17.62 -18.04
N LYS A 217 5.60 18.81 -18.11
CA LYS A 217 4.16 18.97 -17.87
C LYS A 217 3.35 18.01 -18.76
N ASN A 218 2.28 17.43 -18.20
CA ASN A 218 1.45 16.40 -18.82
C ASN A 218 2.22 15.09 -19.13
N SER A 219 3.32 14.80 -18.44
CA SER A 219 3.91 13.45 -18.50
C SER A 219 2.91 12.44 -17.89
N PRO A 220 2.57 11.35 -18.58
CA PRO A 220 1.79 10.26 -17.99
C PRO A 220 2.59 9.51 -16.93
N ASP A 221 1.92 8.62 -16.20
CA ASP A 221 2.51 7.74 -15.20
C ASP A 221 3.71 6.97 -15.74
N ARG A 222 4.86 7.08 -15.07
CA ARG A 222 6.07 6.32 -15.41
C ARG A 222 6.75 5.82 -14.16
N CYS A 223 7.16 4.54 -14.18
CA CYS A 223 7.99 3.93 -13.15
C CYS A 223 9.42 3.76 -13.70
N ILE A 224 10.33 4.54 -13.14
CA ILE A 224 11.78 4.46 -13.37
C ILE A 224 12.33 3.38 -12.44
N ILE A 225 13.03 2.40 -13.01
CA ILE A 225 13.51 1.22 -12.28
C ILE A 225 15.04 1.21 -12.23
N GLY A 226 15.60 0.85 -11.07
CA GLY A 226 17.04 0.71 -10.87
C GLY A 226 17.61 -0.65 -11.26
N TYR A 227 18.88 -0.68 -11.66
CA TYR A 227 19.68 -1.90 -11.81
C TYR A 227 21.13 -1.66 -11.37
N PRO A 228 21.82 -2.58 -10.65
CA PRO A 228 21.33 -3.87 -10.16
C PRO A 228 20.20 -3.73 -9.11
N PRO A 229 19.45 -4.81 -8.82
CA PRO A 229 18.49 -4.82 -7.73
C PRO A 229 19.16 -4.50 -6.39
N LEU A 230 18.51 -3.67 -5.54
CA LEU A 230 19.01 -3.31 -4.21
C LEU A 230 19.02 -4.51 -3.26
N TYR A 231 18.00 -5.37 -3.36
CA TYR A 231 17.98 -6.69 -2.73
C TYR A 231 18.13 -7.73 -3.82
N SER A 232 19.06 -8.67 -3.63
CA SER A 232 19.25 -9.81 -4.51
C SER A 232 19.24 -11.07 -3.65
N VAL A 233 18.36 -12.02 -3.94
CA VAL A 233 18.18 -13.25 -3.15
C VAL A 233 19.46 -14.07 -3.14
N THR A 234 20.19 -14.08 -4.26
CA THR A 234 21.46 -14.82 -4.42
C THR A 234 22.57 -14.25 -3.54
N GLU A 235 22.60 -12.94 -3.30
CA GLU A 235 23.61 -12.26 -2.48
C GLU A 235 23.18 -11.97 -1.03
N HIS A 236 21.87 -11.84 -0.75
CA HIS A 236 21.36 -11.19 0.47
C HIS A 236 20.27 -11.96 1.24
N ASP A 237 19.85 -13.15 0.80
CA ASP A 237 18.81 -13.95 1.48
C ASP A 237 19.13 -14.17 2.97
N PRO A 238 18.36 -13.55 3.90
CA PRO A 238 18.68 -13.58 5.33
C PRO A 238 18.33 -14.92 5.98
N VAL A 239 17.44 -15.74 5.38
CA VAL A 239 17.09 -17.07 5.90
C VAL A 239 18.25 -18.03 5.66
N ARG A 240 18.88 -17.96 4.47
CA ARG A 240 20.04 -18.77 4.10
C ARG A 240 21.36 -18.26 4.70
N LEU A 241 21.56 -16.95 4.80
CA LEU A 241 22.81 -16.35 5.27
C LEU A 241 22.85 -16.10 6.78
N GLY A 242 21.70 -16.12 7.45
CA GLY A 242 21.61 -15.80 8.89
C GLY A 242 21.94 -14.35 9.23
N GLN A 243 21.96 -13.45 8.24
CA GLN A 243 22.30 -12.04 8.38
C GLN A 243 21.13 -11.18 7.85
N PRO A 244 20.67 -10.16 8.59
CA PRO A 244 19.61 -9.28 8.11
C PRO A 244 20.12 -8.44 6.93
N LYS A 245 19.23 -8.12 5.98
CA LYS A 245 19.53 -7.17 4.90
C LYS A 245 18.59 -5.98 4.96
N THR A 246 19.15 -4.79 5.03
CA THR A 246 18.43 -3.53 4.77
C THR A 246 18.76 -3.01 3.38
N ILE A 247 17.73 -2.60 2.65
CA ILE A 247 17.83 -1.78 1.43
C ILE A 247 17.20 -0.42 1.70
N TYR A 248 17.77 0.64 1.13
CA TYR A 248 17.33 2.01 1.35
C TYR A 248 17.83 2.90 0.20
N TYR A 249 17.11 3.97 -0.09
CA TYR A 249 17.56 5.07 -0.94
C TYR A 249 16.75 6.33 -0.64
N GLU A 250 17.30 7.48 -1.03
CA GLU A 250 16.65 8.79 -0.85
C GLU A 250 16.29 9.43 -2.21
N VAL A 251 15.19 10.19 -2.22
CA VAL A 251 14.80 11.11 -3.30
C VAL A 251 14.53 12.48 -2.69
N LYS A 252 15.21 13.49 -3.21
CA LYS A 252 15.07 14.88 -2.84
C LYS A 252 14.27 15.61 -3.91
N LEU A 253 13.12 16.14 -3.53
CA LEU A 253 12.27 16.91 -4.44
C LEU A 253 12.85 18.32 -4.61
N ALA A 254 13.01 18.80 -5.84
CA ALA A 254 13.59 20.12 -6.07
C ALA A 254 12.68 21.24 -5.54
N ARG A 255 13.29 22.34 -5.06
CA ARG A 255 12.54 23.51 -4.56
C ARG A 255 11.68 24.17 -5.64
N ASP A 256 12.09 24.06 -6.89
CA ASP A 256 11.46 24.57 -8.11
C ASP A 256 10.81 23.46 -8.96
N SER A 257 10.52 22.30 -8.35
CA SER A 257 9.69 21.25 -8.97
C SER A 257 8.27 21.80 -9.22
N PRO A 258 7.71 21.70 -10.45
CA PRO A 258 6.35 22.17 -10.72
C PRO A 258 5.35 21.47 -9.81
N GLU A 259 5.36 20.14 -9.74
CA GLU A 259 4.50 19.34 -8.86
C GLU A 259 5.27 18.53 -7.80
N VAL A 260 4.51 17.83 -6.95
CA VAL A 260 4.99 16.88 -5.92
C VAL A 260 4.70 15.42 -6.29
N PHE A 261 4.28 15.16 -7.53
CA PHE A 261 3.74 13.90 -8.04
C PHE A 261 4.87 12.88 -8.33
N ILE A 262 5.54 12.48 -7.25
CA ILE A 262 6.64 11.53 -7.25
C ILE A 262 6.34 10.44 -6.22
N ALA A 263 6.63 9.19 -6.55
CA ALA A 263 6.48 8.05 -5.64
C ALA A 263 7.83 7.37 -5.42
N LEU A 264 8.09 6.94 -4.18
CA LEU A 264 9.28 6.15 -3.83
C LEU A 264 8.83 4.75 -3.44
N GLY A 265 9.40 3.74 -4.07
CA GLY A 265 9.03 2.35 -3.86
C GLY A 265 10.11 1.33 -4.17
N PHE A 266 9.70 0.07 -4.12
CA PHE A 266 10.45 -1.09 -4.56
C PHE A 266 9.61 -1.93 -5.52
N THR A 267 10.26 -2.66 -6.41
CA THR A 267 9.58 -3.65 -7.26
C THR A 267 10.43 -4.89 -7.51
N ALA A 268 9.78 -6.05 -7.42
CA ALA A 268 10.20 -7.25 -8.14
C ALA A 268 9.98 -7.04 -9.65
N LEU A 269 10.74 -7.77 -10.47
CA LEU A 269 10.66 -7.67 -11.93
C LEU A 269 9.89 -8.84 -12.54
N PRO A 270 9.23 -8.64 -13.70
CA PRO A 270 9.12 -7.39 -14.45
C PRO A 270 7.87 -6.59 -14.01
N TYR A 271 7.94 -5.25 -14.09
CA TYR A 271 6.88 -4.33 -13.66
C TYR A 271 6.39 -3.44 -14.82
N PRO A 272 5.07 -3.13 -14.93
CA PRO A 272 4.54 -2.30 -16.01
C PRO A 272 5.02 -0.85 -15.86
N SER A 273 6.09 -0.49 -16.56
CA SER A 273 6.75 0.83 -16.43
C SER A 273 5.91 2.06 -16.84
N PHE A 274 4.69 1.85 -17.34
CA PHE A 274 3.67 2.86 -17.64
C PHE A 274 2.66 3.07 -16.49
N ARG A 275 2.90 2.48 -15.32
CA ARG A 275 2.11 2.62 -14.09
C ARG A 275 2.99 3.15 -12.97
N MET A 276 2.43 3.87 -12.00
CA MET A 276 3.16 4.25 -10.78
C MET A 276 3.45 3.01 -9.91
N PRO A 277 4.59 2.97 -9.19
CA PRO A 277 4.93 1.84 -8.34
C PRO A 277 3.94 1.69 -7.18
N GLY A 278 3.85 0.46 -6.65
CA GLY A 278 2.86 0.09 -5.64
C GLY A 278 1.49 -0.31 -6.20
N TRP A 279 1.13 0.09 -7.43
CA TRP A 279 -0.20 -0.18 -7.96
C TRP A 279 -0.47 -1.61 -8.47
N HIS A 280 0.55 -2.46 -8.57
CA HIS A 280 0.46 -3.76 -9.24
C HIS A 280 1.41 -4.79 -8.60
N ARG A 281 1.24 -6.09 -8.91
CA ARG A 281 1.89 -7.17 -8.15
C ARG A 281 3.41 -7.04 -8.09
N GLY A 282 3.97 -7.42 -6.95
CA GLY A 282 5.41 -7.37 -6.70
C GLY A 282 5.96 -5.97 -6.44
N SER A 283 5.12 -4.95 -6.22
CA SER A 283 5.58 -3.58 -5.96
C SER A 283 4.89 -2.95 -4.75
N LEU A 284 5.63 -2.08 -4.04
CA LEU A 284 5.10 -1.15 -3.06
C LEU A 284 5.69 0.25 -3.24
N ALA A 285 4.98 1.28 -2.82
CA ALA A 285 5.46 2.66 -2.81
C ALA A 285 4.73 3.55 -1.80
N VAL A 286 5.31 4.73 -1.53
CA VAL A 286 4.63 5.89 -0.93
C VAL A 286 4.53 6.97 -2.00
N HIS A 287 3.34 7.53 -2.21
CA HIS A 287 3.09 8.56 -3.22
C HIS A 287 3.11 9.97 -2.59
N GLY A 288 3.56 10.96 -3.35
CA GLY A 288 3.88 12.28 -2.83
C GLY A 288 2.74 13.30 -2.82
N ASP A 289 1.68 13.04 -3.57
CA ASP A 289 0.50 13.92 -3.68
C ASP A 289 -0.48 13.74 -2.51
N ASP A 290 -0.76 12.50 -2.11
CA ASP A 290 -1.61 12.16 -0.96
C ASP A 290 -0.80 11.80 0.30
N GLY A 291 0.42 11.25 0.15
CA GLY A 291 1.19 10.68 1.26
C GLY A 291 0.76 9.25 1.62
N HIS A 292 -0.05 8.60 0.78
CA HIS A 292 -0.53 7.24 1.00
C HIS A 292 0.55 6.19 0.68
N LYS A 293 0.43 5.02 1.31
CA LYS A 293 1.16 3.81 0.93
C LYS A 293 0.31 2.94 0.02
N TYR A 294 0.95 2.32 -0.96
CA TYR A 294 0.35 1.42 -1.95
C TYR A 294 1.16 0.12 -1.97
N VAL A 295 0.51 -1.03 -1.85
CA VAL A 295 1.16 -2.36 -1.81
C VAL A 295 0.33 -3.33 -2.66
N ASN A 296 0.68 -3.49 -3.94
CA ASN A 296 -0.18 -4.14 -4.94
C ASN A 296 -1.63 -3.58 -4.92
N ASP A 297 -1.76 -2.26 -4.89
CA ASP A 297 -3.03 -1.56 -4.62
C ASP A 297 -3.46 -0.73 -5.84
N ARG A 298 -4.48 -1.19 -6.57
CA ARG A 298 -4.97 -0.53 -7.80
C ARG A 298 -5.96 0.61 -7.53
N TRP A 299 -6.22 0.92 -6.27
CA TRP A 299 -7.23 1.86 -5.83
C TRP A 299 -6.56 3.15 -5.33
N GLY A 300 -7.02 3.72 -4.22
CA GLY A 300 -6.53 4.96 -3.64
C GLY A 300 -5.48 4.81 -2.55
N GLY A 301 -4.94 3.60 -2.32
CA GLY A 301 -3.92 3.39 -1.29
C GLY A 301 -4.47 3.49 0.13
N ARG A 302 -3.56 3.58 1.09
CA ARG A 302 -3.85 3.69 2.53
C ARG A 302 -3.14 4.88 3.17
N ASP A 303 -3.78 5.53 4.15
CA ASP A 303 -3.16 6.57 4.97
C ASP A 303 -1.80 6.11 5.53
N PHE A 304 -0.77 6.96 5.40
CA PHE A 304 0.56 6.63 5.90
C PHE A 304 1.38 7.84 6.36
N THR A 305 1.53 8.86 5.52
CA THR A 305 2.26 10.08 5.85
C THR A 305 1.58 11.32 5.31
N GLN A 306 2.09 12.50 5.67
CA GLN A 306 1.61 13.77 5.12
C GLN A 306 2.17 14.00 3.71
N PRO A 307 1.41 14.60 2.78
CA PRO A 307 1.86 14.93 1.43
C PRO A 307 3.26 15.56 1.36
N PHE A 308 3.94 15.31 0.24
CA PHE A 308 5.32 15.77 0.04
C PHE A 308 5.39 17.28 -0.21
N LYS A 309 6.59 17.84 -0.02
CA LYS A 309 6.89 19.26 -0.07
C LYS A 309 8.18 19.50 -0.83
N ARG A 310 8.15 20.53 -1.68
CA ARG A 310 9.29 20.95 -2.52
C ARG A 310 10.49 21.31 -1.63
N GLY A 311 11.67 20.76 -1.94
CA GLY A 311 12.90 20.97 -1.18
C GLY A 311 13.15 20.02 -0.01
N GLU A 312 12.20 19.15 0.33
CA GLU A 312 12.42 18.08 1.31
C GLU A 312 13.07 16.84 0.66
N THR A 313 13.68 16.01 1.50
CA THR A 313 14.26 14.72 1.11
C THR A 313 13.46 13.60 1.78
N TYR A 314 13.05 12.62 0.98
CA TYR A 314 12.33 11.43 1.42
C TYR A 314 13.21 10.21 1.21
N GLY A 315 13.11 9.22 2.08
CA GLY A 315 13.74 7.93 1.84
C GLY A 315 12.79 6.80 2.20
N ILE A 316 12.90 5.71 1.45
CA ILE A 316 12.17 4.48 1.72
C ILE A 316 13.16 3.34 1.86
N GLY A 317 12.93 2.48 2.84
CA GLY A 317 13.76 1.33 3.09
C GLY A 317 12.96 0.11 3.50
N MET A 318 13.57 -1.05 3.31
CA MET A 318 13.01 -2.34 3.64
C MET A 318 14.07 -3.18 4.31
N THR A 319 13.75 -3.76 5.47
CA THR A 319 14.63 -4.64 6.23
C THR A 319 14.06 -6.04 6.23
N LEU A 320 14.84 -7.00 5.74
CA LEU A 320 14.50 -8.42 5.69
C LEU A 320 15.31 -9.17 6.75
N ARG A 321 14.64 -9.96 7.59
CA ARG A 321 15.22 -10.65 8.75
C ARG A 321 14.77 -12.10 8.83
N SER A 322 15.69 -13.02 9.14
CA SER A 322 15.29 -14.39 9.49
C SER A 322 14.63 -14.42 10.86
N VAL A 323 13.48 -15.09 10.95
CA VAL A 323 12.70 -15.31 12.18
C VAL A 323 12.53 -16.80 12.50
N GLY A 324 13.43 -17.65 11.97
CA GLY A 324 13.39 -19.12 12.14
C GLY A 324 12.38 -19.85 11.25
N GLY A 325 11.59 -19.13 10.45
CA GLY A 325 10.69 -19.68 9.42
C GLY A 325 11.34 -19.80 8.03
N PRO A 326 10.61 -20.37 7.04
CA PRO A 326 11.07 -20.52 5.66
C PRO A 326 11.03 -19.21 4.84
N LYS A 327 10.46 -18.14 5.39
CA LYS A 327 10.41 -16.79 4.81
C LYS A 327 10.99 -15.80 5.81
N PRO A 328 11.62 -14.70 5.35
CA PRO A 328 11.99 -13.60 6.22
C PRO A 328 10.76 -12.83 6.71
N GLN A 329 10.86 -12.22 7.88
CA GLN A 329 10.05 -11.04 8.20
C GLN A 329 10.56 -9.87 7.36
N VAL A 330 9.63 -9.10 6.79
CA VAL A 330 9.93 -7.93 5.96
C VAL A 330 9.23 -6.72 6.57
N ASP A 331 10.03 -5.71 6.94
CA ASP A 331 9.55 -4.48 7.57
C ASP A 331 10.01 -3.26 6.76
N ILE A 332 9.07 -2.39 6.40
CA ILE A 332 9.29 -1.20 5.60
C ILE A 332 9.37 0.01 6.54
N PHE A 333 10.26 0.94 6.24
CA PHE A 333 10.38 2.22 6.95
C PHE A 333 10.50 3.39 5.98
N PHE A 334 10.07 4.56 6.44
CA PHE A 334 10.05 5.79 5.67
C PHE A 334 10.70 6.92 6.46
N THR A 335 11.43 7.78 5.75
CA THR A 335 12.20 8.88 6.32
C THR A 335 11.86 10.20 5.65
N ARG A 336 11.98 11.28 6.42
CA ARG A 336 11.75 12.66 5.98
C ARG A 336 12.85 13.54 6.56
N ASN A 337 13.62 14.18 5.68
CA ASN A 337 14.77 15.04 6.00
C ASN A 337 15.76 14.39 7.00
N GLY A 338 16.11 13.11 6.78
CA GLY A 338 17.06 12.37 7.62
C GLY A 338 16.48 11.74 8.89
N THR A 339 15.18 11.90 9.16
CA THR A 339 14.52 11.31 10.35
C THR A 339 13.55 10.22 9.92
N MET A 340 13.54 9.07 10.58
CA MET A 340 12.50 8.04 10.37
C MET A 340 11.15 8.55 10.93
N THR A 341 10.13 8.61 10.09
CA THR A 341 8.81 9.19 10.44
C THR A 341 7.65 8.19 10.38
N GLY A 342 7.89 6.96 9.92
CA GLY A 342 6.88 5.91 9.85
C GLY A 342 7.44 4.59 9.32
N GLY A 343 6.64 3.54 9.39
CA GLY A 343 6.97 2.21 8.87
C GLY A 343 5.81 1.24 9.07
N TRP A 344 5.89 0.07 8.42
CA TRP A 344 4.89 -0.99 8.54
C TRP A 344 5.51 -2.37 8.25
N ALA A 345 4.92 -3.43 8.80
CA ALA A 345 5.26 -4.80 8.42
C ALA A 345 4.61 -5.13 7.07
N LEU A 346 5.31 -5.85 6.18
CA LEU A 346 4.75 -6.24 4.87
C LEU A 346 3.47 -7.07 5.00
N HIS A 347 3.40 -7.90 6.05
CA HIS A 347 2.22 -8.66 6.45
C HIS A 347 1.63 -8.06 7.74
N GLU A 348 1.20 -6.80 7.69
CA GLU A 348 0.30 -6.24 8.70
C GLU A 348 -1.08 -6.94 8.66
N GLU A 349 -1.90 -6.80 9.70
CA GLU A 349 -3.25 -7.39 9.69
C GLU A 349 -4.14 -6.67 8.68
N THR A 350 -4.27 -7.29 7.51
CA THR A 350 -5.01 -6.85 6.32
C THR A 350 -6.36 -7.58 6.18
N ASP A 351 -7.32 -6.98 5.48
CA ASP A 351 -8.56 -7.68 5.14
C ASP A 351 -8.28 -8.62 3.94
N ALA A 352 -8.20 -9.91 4.22
CA ALA A 352 -7.85 -10.93 3.23
C ALA A 352 -8.87 -11.09 2.09
N GLU A 353 -10.06 -10.48 2.18
CA GLU A 353 -11.03 -10.43 1.06
C GLU A 353 -10.81 -9.23 0.13
N GLN A 354 -10.19 -8.15 0.63
CA GLN A 354 -9.99 -6.89 -0.11
C GLN A 354 -8.55 -6.72 -0.60
N ASP A 355 -7.57 -7.17 0.19
CA ASP A 355 -6.15 -6.91 -0.05
C ASP A 355 -5.51 -7.91 -1.01
N LEU A 356 -4.89 -7.39 -2.07
CA LEU A 356 -4.20 -8.20 -3.07
C LEU A 356 -2.89 -8.78 -2.50
N PRO A 357 -2.45 -9.96 -2.95
CA PRO A 357 -1.29 -10.63 -2.37
C PRO A 357 0.00 -9.83 -2.58
N VAL A 358 0.84 -9.77 -1.54
CA VAL A 358 2.16 -9.10 -1.54
C VAL A 358 3.27 -9.89 -2.28
N THR A 359 2.88 -10.87 -3.11
CA THR A 359 3.77 -11.79 -3.82
C THR A 359 4.86 -11.04 -4.57
N GLY A 360 6.11 -11.43 -4.31
CA GLY A 360 7.31 -10.78 -4.86
C GLY A 360 8.08 -9.95 -3.82
N LEU A 361 7.40 -9.37 -2.83
CA LEU A 361 8.00 -8.48 -1.84
C LEU A 361 8.58 -9.22 -0.61
N GLU A 362 8.18 -10.47 -0.42
CA GLU A 362 8.45 -11.32 0.75
C GLU A 362 9.88 -11.93 0.78
N GLY A 363 10.84 -11.31 0.07
CA GLY A 363 12.25 -11.71 0.09
C GLY A 363 12.67 -12.90 -0.80
N PHE A 364 11.76 -13.49 -1.58
CA PHE A 364 12.08 -14.57 -2.54
C PHE A 364 12.19 -14.12 -4.01
N HIS A 365 12.08 -12.81 -4.28
CA HIS A 365 12.46 -12.18 -5.54
C HIS A 365 13.50 -11.09 -5.29
N ASP A 366 14.26 -10.73 -6.32
CA ASP A 366 15.14 -9.56 -6.28
C ASP A 366 14.30 -8.27 -6.33
N LEU A 367 14.66 -7.28 -5.52
CA LEU A 367 13.93 -6.00 -5.42
C LEU A 367 14.78 -4.86 -5.93
N SER A 368 14.29 -4.21 -6.98
CA SER A 368 14.86 -2.98 -7.55
C SER A 368 14.21 -1.76 -6.91
N CYS A 369 14.89 -0.62 -6.86
CA CYS A 369 14.21 0.64 -6.56
C CYS A 369 13.22 0.97 -7.68
N ALA A 370 12.09 1.59 -7.31
CA ALA A 370 11.04 1.98 -8.24
C ALA A 370 10.63 3.42 -7.92
N ILE A 371 10.82 4.35 -8.86
CA ILE A 371 10.53 5.77 -8.70
C ILE A 371 9.40 6.13 -9.67
N GLY A 372 8.23 6.45 -9.12
CA GLY A 372 7.07 6.90 -9.89
C GLY A 372 7.17 8.38 -10.21
N THR A 373 6.80 8.78 -11.43
CA THR A 373 6.70 10.17 -11.84
C THR A 373 5.43 10.40 -12.66
N TYR A 374 4.67 11.43 -12.31
CA TYR A 374 3.50 11.91 -13.04
C TYR A 374 3.57 13.45 -13.19
N ASP A 375 3.00 13.99 -14.28
CA ASP A 375 3.10 15.40 -14.67
C ASP A 375 4.56 15.94 -14.62
N GLY A 376 4.77 17.24 -14.41
CA GLY A 376 6.08 17.89 -14.37
C GLY A 376 6.72 17.87 -12.98
N ILE A 377 7.75 17.06 -12.78
CA ILE A 377 8.54 17.01 -11.53
C ILE A 377 10.04 17.23 -11.77
N LYS A 378 10.78 17.55 -10.71
CA LYS A 378 12.25 17.67 -10.68
C LYS A 378 12.79 17.10 -9.38
N PHE A 379 13.80 16.23 -9.44
CA PHE A 379 14.32 15.52 -8.27
C PHE A 379 15.79 15.12 -8.41
N GLU A 380 16.38 14.78 -7.26
CA GLU A 380 17.67 14.10 -7.15
C GLU A 380 17.44 12.76 -6.42
N THR A 381 18.15 11.71 -6.82
CA THR A 381 18.09 10.37 -6.18
C THR A 381 19.46 9.98 -5.67
N MET A 382 19.52 9.46 -4.45
CA MET A 382 20.74 9.06 -3.76
C MET A 382 20.68 7.60 -3.30
N PHE A 383 21.55 6.77 -3.88
CA PHE A 383 21.81 5.38 -3.53
C PHE A 383 23.16 5.19 -2.80
N GLU A 384 24.03 6.20 -2.86
CA GLU A 384 25.35 6.21 -2.21
C GLU A 384 25.20 6.39 -0.69
N PRO A 385 25.51 5.38 0.15
CA PRO A 385 25.22 5.43 1.58
C PRO A 385 25.92 6.56 2.35
N SER A 386 27.09 7.00 1.88
CA SER A 386 27.82 8.11 2.51
C SER A 386 27.18 9.49 2.33
N LYS A 387 26.13 9.59 1.51
CA LYS A 387 25.43 10.85 1.16
C LYS A 387 23.97 10.90 1.62
N TRP A 388 23.46 9.84 2.25
CA TRP A 388 22.12 9.85 2.83
C TRP A 388 22.04 10.78 4.04
N LEU A 389 20.88 11.41 4.23
CA LEU A 389 20.57 12.17 5.43
C LEU A 389 20.24 11.24 6.61
N TYR A 390 19.66 10.07 6.35
CA TYR A 390 19.42 9.02 7.36
C TYR A 390 20.40 7.86 7.18
N ASN A 391 20.99 7.39 8.28
CA ASN A 391 21.82 6.18 8.29
C ASN A 391 21.03 4.98 8.87
N PRO A 392 20.54 4.04 8.04
CA PRO A 392 19.79 2.88 8.51
C PRO A 392 20.66 1.81 9.21
N PHE A 393 21.97 2.03 9.34
CA PHE A 393 22.94 1.11 9.95
C PHE A 393 23.52 1.61 11.29
N GLN A 394 23.13 2.80 11.75
CA GLN A 394 23.46 3.28 13.10
C GLN A 394 22.34 2.90 14.06
N PHE A 395 22.71 2.11 15.09
CA PHE A 395 21.88 1.70 16.22
C PHE A 395 22.33 2.44 17.49
#